data_AF-A0A7W0D7X8-F1
#
_entry.id   AF-A0A7W0D7X8-F1
#
_cell.length_a   1.000
_cell.length_b   1.000
_cell.length_c   1.000
_cell.angle_alpha   90.00
_cell.angle_beta   90.00
_cell.angle_gamma   90.00
#
_symmetry.space_group_name_H-M   'P 1'
#
loop_
_entity.id
_entity.type
_entity.pdbx_description
1 polymer ?
#
loop_
_entity_poly.entity_id
_entity_poly.type
_entity_poly.pdbx_seq_one_letter_code
_entity_poly.pdbx_strand_id
1 'polypeptide(L)' 'MEVNRLLITSKPYFDESLVGFLSRLALLNNYSISWLYGGLGVDVLNMRNDYQLGKAVIDQTKLAK' A
#
# COMPACT_ATOMS: atom_id res chain seq x y z
N MET A 1 7.27 3.95 22.64
CA MET A 1 6.36 5.10 22.82
C MET A 1 5.54 5.20 21.55
N GLU A 2 4.27 4.79 21.58
CA GLU A 2 3.37 4.92 20.42
C GLU A 2 2.90 6.36 20.32
N VAL A 3 3.15 7.00 19.17
CA VAL A 3 2.67 8.36 18.90
C VAL A 3 1.34 8.23 18.17
N ASN A 4 0.23 8.38 18.91
CA ASN A 4 -1.10 8.50 18.31
C ASN A 4 -1.18 9.83 17.53
N ARG A 5 -0.95 9.76 16.21
CA ARG A 5 -1.06 10.92 15.32
C ARG A 5 -2.44 10.94 14.69
N LEU A 6 -3.16 12.04 14.90
CA LEU A 6 -4.41 12.32 14.20
C LEU A 6 -4.07 12.73 12.77
N LEU A 7 -4.68 12.05 11.79
CA LEU A 7 -4.57 12.41 10.38
C LEU A 7 -5.63 13.45 10.04
N ILE A 8 -5.23 14.48 9.32
CA ILE A 8 -6.17 15.41 8.67
C ILE A 8 -6.80 14.63 7.52
N THR A 9 -8.13 14.47 7.54
CA THR A 9 -8.87 13.75 6.50
C THR A 9 -9.68 14.71 5.65
N SER A 10 -9.84 14.36 4.38
CA SER A 10 -10.72 15.07 3.44
C SER A 10 -11.97 14.23 3.17
N LYS A 11 -13.07 14.88 2.80
CA LYS A 11 -14.29 14.19 2.36
C LYS A 11 -13.95 13.18 1.24
N PRO A 12 -14.39 11.91 1.33
CA PRO A 12 -14.21 10.94 0.27
C PRO A 12 -15.05 11.33 -0.96
N TYR A 13 -14.57 11.00 -2.17
CA TYR A 13 -15.40 11.12 -3.37
C TYR A 13 -16.34 9.92 -3.49
N PHE A 14 -17.49 10.12 -4.14
CA PHE A 14 -18.58 9.13 -4.20
C PHE A 14 -18.14 7.78 -4.80
N ASP A 15 -17.30 7.81 -5.85
CA ASP A 15 -16.77 6.61 -6.52
C ASP A 15 -15.25 6.45 -6.29
N GLU A 16 -14.71 6.97 -5.18
CA GLU A 16 -13.29 6.84 -4.86
C GLU A 16 -12.95 5.40 -4.46
N SER A 17 -11.95 4.80 -5.10
CA SER A 17 -11.41 3.53 -4.65
C SER A 17 -10.68 3.70 -3.30
N LEU A 18 -10.63 2.64 -2.49
CA LEU A 18 -9.88 2.66 -1.22
C LEU A 18 -8.42 3.10 -1.42
N VAL A 19 -7.78 2.62 -2.48
CA VAL A 19 -6.39 2.99 -2.82
C VAL A 19 -6.31 4.47 -3.17
N GLY A 20 -7.28 5.00 -3.93
CA GLY A 20 -7.36 6.43 -4.25
C GLY A 20 -7.49 7.30 -3.00
N PHE A 21 -8.40 6.92 -2.11
CA PHE A 21 -8.60 7.59 -0.82
C PHE A 21 -7.33 7.61 0.03
N LEU A 22 -6.67 6.45 0.19
CA LEU A 22 -5.43 6.35 0.96
C LEU A 22 -4.28 7.15 0.34
N SER A 23 -4.19 7.18 -1.00
CA SER A 23 -3.17 7.96 -1.72
C SER A 23 -3.34 9.46 -1.46
N ARG A 24 -4.59 9.93 -1.48
CA ARG A 24 -4.93 11.33 -1.23
C ARG A 24 -4.76 11.71 0.24
N LEU A 25 -5.11 10.81 1.15
CA LEU A 25 -4.84 10.96 2.58
C LEU A 25 -3.33 11.06 2.87
N ALA A 26 -2.51 10.28 2.15
CA ALA A 26 -1.05 10.35 2.26
C ALA A 26 -0.53 11.74 1.86
N LEU A 27 -0.98 12.20 0.69
CA LEU A 27 -0.61 13.50 0.13
C LEU A 27 -1.01 14.65 1.06
N LEU A 28 -2.24 14.61 1.60
CA LEU A 28 -2.77 15.65 2.48
C LEU A 28 -1.98 15.79 3.79
N ASN A 29 -1.42 14.69 4.29
CA ASN A 29 -0.65 14.67 5.53
C ASN A 29 0.87 14.66 5.29
N ASN A 30 1.31 14.87 4.04
CA ASN A 30 2.72 14.84 3.64
C ASN A 30 3.44 13.53 4.04
N TYR A 31 2.75 12.40 3.89
CA TYR A 31 3.27 11.06 4.14
C TYR A 31 3.40 10.27 2.85
N SER A 32 4.28 9.27 2.87
CA SER A 32 4.31 8.25 1.81
C SER A 32 3.13 7.29 1.99
N ILE A 33 2.59 6.79 0.88
CA ILE A 33 1.50 5.80 0.94
C ILE A 33 1.94 4.50 1.66
N SER A 34 3.22 4.13 1.57
CA SER A 34 3.77 2.99 2.30
C SER A 34 3.75 3.19 3.81
N TRP A 35 3.91 4.43 4.29
CA TRP A 35 3.78 4.76 5.71
C TRP A 35 2.34 4.54 6.20
N LEU A 36 1.35 4.97 5.41
CA LEU A 36 -0.07 4.73 5.72
C LEU A 36 -0.40 3.25 5.75
N TYR A 37 0.06 2.47 4.78
CA TYR A 37 -0.13 1.03 4.79
C TYR A 37 0.52 0.37 6.01
N GLY A 38 1.73 0.78 6.40
CA GLY A 38 2.35 0.32 7.64
C GLY A 38 1.53 0.64 8.89
N GLY A 39 0.93 1.85 8.96
CA GLY A 39 0.00 2.23 10.04
C GLY A 39 -1.32 1.45 10.06
N LEU A 40 -1.75 0.91 8.92
CA LEU A 40 -2.90 0.02 8.79
C LEU A 40 -2.55 -1.46 9.05
N GLY A 41 -1.31 -1.77 9.44
CA GLY A 41 -0.84 -3.14 9.63
C GLY A 41 -0.64 -3.91 8.32
N VAL A 42 -0.63 -3.21 7.18
CA VAL A 42 -0.33 -3.81 5.88
C VAL A 42 1.18 -3.81 5.69
N ASP A 43 1.77 -4.99 5.73
CA ASP A 43 3.20 -5.18 5.49
C ASP A 43 3.51 -5.14 3.98
N VAL A 44 3.65 -3.91 3.46
CA VAL A 44 3.93 -3.65 2.04
C VAL A 44 5.26 -4.27 1.59
N LEU A 45 6.23 -4.40 2.49
CA LEU A 45 7.54 -4.99 2.17
C LEU A 45 7.41 -6.48 1.93
N ASN A 46 6.68 -7.19 2.80
CA ASN A 46 6.41 -8.61 2.61
C ASN A 46 5.52 -8.87 1.39
N MET A 47 4.49 -8.04 1.13
CA MET A 47 3.67 -8.14 -0.09
C MET A 47 4.47 -7.95 -1.37
N ARG A 48 5.45 -7.04 -1.38
CA ARG A 48 6.33 -6.82 -2.53
C ARG A 48 7.23 -8.04 -2.78
N ASN A 49 7.78 -8.64 -1.72
CA ASN A 49 8.61 -9.83 -1.82
C ASN A 49 7.82 -11.02 -2.36
N ASP A 50 6.61 -11.25 -1.83
CA ASP A 50 5.74 -12.35 -2.28
C ASP A 50 5.34 -12.21 -3.76
N TYR A 51 5.05 -10.99 -4.21
CA TYR A 51 4.78 -10.72 -5.62
C TYR A 51 6.00 -11.01 -6.51
N GLN A 52 7.19 -10.59 -6.09
CA GLN A 52 8.43 -10.85 -6.84
C GLN A 52 8.77 -12.34 -6.91
N LEU A 53 8.57 -13.07 -5.81
CA LEU A 53 8.73 -14.53 -5.75
C LEU A 53 7.74 -15.23 -6.68
N GLY A 54 6.46 -14.86 -6.63
CA GLY A 54 5.43 -15.41 -7.51
C GLY A 54 5.71 -15.15 -8.99
N LYS A 55 6.19 -13.96 -9.34
CA LYS A 55 6.58 -13.61 -10.72
C LYS A 55 7.76 -14.47 -11.20
N ALA A 56 8.79 -14.64 -10.37
CA ALA A 56 9.95 -15.45 -10.73
C ALA A 56 9.57 -16.93 -10.99
N VAL A 57 8.65 -17.49 -10.20
CA VAL A 57 8.13 -18.85 -10.39
C VAL A 57 7.38 -18.98 -11.72
N ILE A 58 6.53 -18.00 -12.07
CA ILE A 58 5.78 -17.98 -13.32
C ILE A 58 6.72 -17.87 -14.54
N ASP A 59 7.74 -17.02 -14.44
CA ASP A 59 8.70 -16.82 -15.53
C ASP A 59 9.58 -18.07 -15.75
N GLN A 60 9.95 -18.78 -14.68
CA GLN A 60 10.65 -20.07 -14.79
C GLN A 60 9.77 -21.19 -15.37
N THR A 61 8.49 -21.26 -15.01
CA THR A 61 7.57 -22.28 -15.57
C THR A 61 7.25 -22.05 -17.04
N LYS A 62 7.33 -20.81 -17.53
CA LYS A 62 7.20 -20.51 -18.96
C LYS A 62 8.42 -20.92 -19.79
N LEU A 63 9.61 -20.93 -19.18
CA LEU A 63 10.87 -21.32 -19.84
C LEU A 63 11.09 -22.85 -19.89
N ALA A 64 10.38 -23.60 -19.04
CA ALA A 64 10.47 -25.07 -18.98
C ALA A 64 9.53 -25.80 -19.97
N LYS A 65 8.81 -25.08 -20.84
CA LYS A 65 7.99 -25.61 -21.93
C LYS A 65 8.66 -25.37 -23.27
#